data_AF-A0A6M0QQZ7-F1
#
_entry.id   AF-A0A6M0QQZ7-F1
#
_cell.length_a   1.000
_cell.length_b   1.000
_cell.length_c   1.000
_cell.angle_alpha   90.00
_cell.angle_beta   90.00
_cell.angle_gamma   90.00
#
_symmetry.space_group_name_H-M   'P 1'
#
loop_
_entity.id
_entity.type
_entity.pdbx_description
1 polymer ?
#
loop_
_entity_poly.entity_id
_entity_poly.type
_entity_poly.pdbx_seq_one_letter_code
_entity_poly.pdbx_strand_id
1 'polypeptide(L)'
;MGAGMLRKLVAEALGTAGLMAAVTGSTLMGERLAAGAATGLLVSSLVTGGALVVLLTLLIPVSGGHLNPAVTLMAGLRREIAVPAALAYGAAQVLGAVAGVATAHLMFDLPAFTLSTLPRDLPSLWLSEAIATAGLIFVILGGSAARGPVPALVGAYIAAAFWFTASTGFANPAMTIARTLTDSAAGLRPQDLPAYLLAQVAGALAGYALGHWLFGKEKPPGLADGG
;
A
#
# COMPACT_ATOMS: atom_id res chain seq x y z
N MET A 1 -0.85 -0.71 26.49
CA MET A 1 -0.53 0.21 25.37
C MET A 1 -0.64 1.64 25.89
N GLY A 2 0.38 2.49 25.69
CA GLY A 2 0.27 3.91 26.05
C GLY A 2 -0.68 4.66 25.10
N ALA A 3 -1.30 5.75 25.58
CA ALA A 3 -2.28 6.55 24.82
C ALA A 3 -1.74 7.02 23.45
N GLY A 4 -0.44 7.31 23.35
CA GLY A 4 0.22 7.67 22.09
C GLY A 4 0.24 6.56 21.04
N MET A 5 0.33 5.28 21.45
CA MET A 5 0.31 4.14 20.53
C MET A 5 -1.10 3.90 19.98
N LEU A 6 -2.13 3.97 20.83
CA LEU A 6 -3.51 3.82 20.38
C LEU A 6 -3.86 4.87 19.31
N ARG A 7 -3.47 6.14 19.50
CA ARG A 7 -3.67 7.20 18.51
C ARG A 7 -3.04 6.87 17.16
N LYS A 8 -1.83 6.30 17.17
CA LYS A 8 -1.13 5.88 15.96
C LYS A 8 -1.83 4.72 15.24
N LEU A 9 -2.26 3.71 15.99
CA LEU A 9 -2.98 2.56 15.41
C LEU A 9 -4.34 2.96 14.83
N VAL A 10 -5.07 3.86 15.48
CA VAL A 10 -6.32 4.41 14.95
C VAL A 10 -6.06 5.20 13.66
N ALA A 11 -4.99 6.02 13.62
CA ALA A 11 -4.61 6.73 12.39
C ALA A 11 -4.26 5.77 11.24
N GLU A 12 -3.50 4.70 11.50
CA GLU A 12 -3.20 3.67 10.49
C GLU A 12 -4.47 2.96 10.00
N ALA A 13 -5.35 2.54 10.92
CA ALA A 13 -6.60 1.88 10.56
C ALA A 13 -7.52 2.79 9.74
N LEU A 14 -7.71 4.05 10.16
CA LEU A 14 -8.54 5.03 9.45
C LEU A 14 -7.96 5.39 8.08
N GLY A 15 -6.64 5.56 7.98
CA GLY A 15 -5.98 5.82 6.72
C GLY A 15 -6.12 4.67 5.74
N THR A 16 -5.87 3.43 6.18
CA THR A 16 -6.03 2.26 5.31
C THR A 16 -7.50 2.00 4.97
N ALA A 17 -8.44 2.27 5.88
CA ALA A 17 -9.88 2.19 5.61
C ALA A 17 -10.31 3.20 4.55
N GLY A 18 -9.92 4.47 4.68
CA GLY A 18 -10.21 5.51 3.70
C GLY A 18 -9.62 5.21 2.33
N LEU A 19 -8.38 4.71 2.30
CA LEU A 19 -7.73 4.29 1.04
C LEU A 19 -8.48 3.13 0.39
N MET A 20 -8.79 2.08 1.15
CA MET A 20 -9.50 0.91 0.60
C MET A 20 -10.93 1.25 0.17
N ALA A 21 -11.63 2.12 0.90
CA ALA A 21 -12.95 2.61 0.52
C ALA A 21 -12.90 3.40 -0.80
N ALA A 22 -11.88 4.25 -0.99
CA ALA A 22 -11.69 5.00 -2.24
C ALA A 22 -11.41 4.06 -3.42
N VAL A 23 -10.58 3.02 -3.23
CA VAL A 23 -10.29 2.02 -4.27
C VAL A 23 -11.54 1.21 -4.63
N THR A 24 -12.18 0.56 -3.65
CA THR A 24 -13.38 -0.25 -3.93
C THR A 24 -14.51 0.61 -4.48
N GLY A 25 -14.78 1.77 -3.88
CA GLY A 25 -15.85 2.67 -4.30
C GLY A 25 -15.68 3.21 -5.72
N SER A 26 -14.44 3.54 -6.13
CA SER A 26 -14.18 3.98 -7.50
C SER A 26 -14.38 2.85 -8.53
N THR A 27 -14.03 1.60 -8.19
CA THR A 27 -14.34 0.46 -9.08
C THR A 27 -15.84 0.21 -9.21
N LEU A 28 -16.58 0.22 -8.10
CA LEU A 28 -18.03 0.04 -8.10
C LEU A 28 -18.76 1.17 -8.86
N MET A 29 -18.32 2.42 -8.69
CA MET A 29 -18.87 3.54 -9.43
C MET A 29 -18.56 3.42 -10.93
N GLY A 30 -17.34 3.02 -11.29
CA GLY A 30 -16.96 2.77 -12.68
C GLY A 30 -17.85 1.73 -13.36
N GLU A 31 -18.13 0.61 -12.66
CA GLU A 31 -19.05 -0.43 -13.12
C GLU A 31 -20.49 0.12 -13.30
N ARG A 32 -21.01 0.86 -12.30
CA ARG A 32 -22.35 1.47 -12.38
C ARG A 32 -22.49 2.47 -13.53
N LEU A 33 -21.44 3.21 -13.84
CA LEU A 33 -21.41 4.16 -14.95
C LEU A 33 -21.12 3.51 -16.30
N ALA A 34 -21.01 2.17 -16.35
CA ALA A 34 -20.64 1.42 -17.55
C ALA A 34 -19.34 1.93 -18.20
N ALA A 35 -18.37 2.32 -17.38
CA ALA A 35 -17.07 2.77 -17.87
C ALA A 35 -16.33 1.62 -18.58
N GLY A 36 -15.79 1.89 -19.76
CA GLY A 36 -14.88 0.96 -20.42
C GLY A 36 -13.60 0.74 -19.61
N ALA A 37 -12.89 -0.36 -19.85
CA ALA A 37 -11.74 -0.78 -19.06
C ALA A 37 -10.65 0.31 -18.91
N ALA A 38 -10.32 1.02 -19.99
CA ALA A 38 -9.31 2.09 -19.97
C ALA A 38 -9.75 3.28 -19.10
N THR A 39 -11.02 3.69 -19.19
CA THR A 39 -11.58 4.77 -18.36
C THR A 39 -11.67 4.34 -16.89
N GLY A 40 -12.10 3.11 -16.62
CA GLY A 40 -12.13 2.55 -15.27
C GLY A 40 -10.74 2.52 -14.64
N LEU A 41 -9.71 2.12 -15.40
CA LEU A 41 -8.32 2.15 -14.95
C LEU A 41 -7.83 3.58 -14.68
N LEU A 42 -8.14 4.53 -15.57
CA LEU A 42 -7.80 5.95 -15.39
C LEU A 42 -8.39 6.50 -14.10
N VAL A 43 -9.69 6.34 -13.89
CA VAL A 43 -10.39 6.83 -12.69
C VAL A 43 -9.83 6.17 -11.44
N SER A 44 -9.65 4.85 -11.45
CA SER A 44 -9.12 4.13 -10.29
C SER A 44 -7.70 4.57 -9.96
N SER A 45 -6.86 4.82 -10.97
CA SER A 45 -5.49 5.32 -10.77
C SER A 45 -5.45 6.72 -10.15
N LEU A 46 -6.29 7.63 -10.64
CA LEU A 46 -6.40 9.00 -10.13
C LEU A 46 -6.96 9.03 -8.70
N VAL A 47 -8.02 8.26 -8.43
CA VAL A 47 -8.62 8.19 -7.10
C VAL A 47 -7.65 7.58 -6.09
N THR A 48 -6.97 6.48 -6.44
CA THR A 48 -6.00 5.83 -5.55
C THR A 48 -4.81 6.74 -5.26
N GLY A 49 -4.20 7.31 -6.31
CA GLY A 49 -3.07 8.23 -6.16
C GLY A 49 -3.46 9.47 -5.35
N GLY A 50 -4.58 10.11 -5.68
CA GLY A 50 -5.09 11.29 -4.97
C GLY A 50 -5.42 11.01 -3.49
N ALA A 51 -6.07 9.88 -3.21
CA ALA A 51 -6.36 9.45 -1.83
C ALA A 51 -5.06 9.25 -1.04
N LEU A 52 -4.03 8.62 -1.63
CA LEU A 52 -2.72 8.49 -1.00
C LEU A 52 -2.10 9.85 -0.69
N VAL A 53 -2.10 10.80 -1.64
CA VAL A 53 -1.56 12.15 -1.38
C VAL A 53 -2.23 12.78 -0.16
N VAL A 54 -3.57 12.77 -0.10
CA VAL A 54 -4.34 13.36 1.00
C VAL A 54 -4.06 12.64 2.32
N LEU A 55 -4.24 11.32 2.35
CA LEU A 55 -4.13 10.52 3.56
C LEU A 55 -2.71 10.55 4.14
N LEU A 56 -1.69 10.42 3.30
CA LEU A 56 -0.31 10.48 3.74
C LEU A 56 0.04 11.89 4.27
N THR A 57 -0.38 12.94 3.59
CA THR A 57 -0.15 14.32 4.05
C THR A 57 -0.73 14.55 5.46
N LEU A 58 -1.92 14.03 5.72
CA LEU A 58 -2.61 14.20 7.00
C LEU A 58 -2.08 13.28 8.11
N LEU A 59 -1.69 12.04 7.78
CA LEU A 59 -1.43 10.99 8.77
C LEU A 59 0.05 10.75 9.05
N ILE A 60 0.97 11.16 8.16
CA ILE A 60 2.42 11.11 8.42
C ILE A 60 2.77 11.77 9.77
N PRO A 61 2.30 12.99 10.10
CA PRO A 61 2.62 13.63 11.39
C PRO A 61 2.08 12.89 12.63
N VAL A 62 1.10 12.00 12.45
CA VAL A 62 0.43 11.30 13.56
C VAL A 62 1.04 9.91 13.80
N SER A 63 1.11 9.08 12.76
CA SER A 63 1.53 7.67 12.84
C SER A 63 2.80 7.34 12.06
N GLY A 64 3.28 8.24 11.22
CA GLY A 64 4.23 7.92 10.14
C GLY A 64 3.55 7.58 8.82
N GLY A 65 2.21 7.44 8.81
CA GLY A 65 1.41 7.26 7.60
C GLY A 65 1.86 6.05 6.77
N HIS A 66 2.08 4.89 7.39
CA HIS A 66 2.55 3.72 6.64
C HIS A 66 1.44 3.18 5.73
N LEU A 67 0.24 3.02 6.30
CA LEU A 67 -1.00 2.53 5.66
C LEU A 67 -0.85 1.20 4.90
N ASN A 68 0.27 0.50 5.12
CA ASN A 68 0.77 -0.58 4.30
C ASN A 68 1.75 -1.45 5.13
N PRO A 69 1.50 -2.76 5.28
CA PRO A 69 2.39 -3.64 6.03
C PRO A 69 3.80 -3.75 5.44
N ALA A 70 3.96 -3.64 4.12
CA ALA A 70 5.28 -3.66 3.48
C ALA A 70 6.10 -2.41 3.87
N VAL A 71 5.48 -1.23 3.88
CA VAL A 71 6.12 0.01 4.35
C VAL A 71 6.47 -0.10 5.84
N THR A 72 5.57 -0.66 6.65
CA THR A 72 5.78 -0.90 8.08
C THR A 72 6.94 -1.85 8.34
N LEU A 73 7.07 -2.92 7.54
CA LEU A 73 8.20 -3.85 7.59
C LEU A 73 9.51 -3.10 7.33
N MET A 74 9.56 -2.22 6.32
CA MET A 74 10.77 -1.45 6.00
C MET A 74 11.15 -0.48 7.12
N ALA A 75 10.17 0.18 7.74
CA ALA A 75 10.40 1.00 8.94
C ALA A 75 10.97 0.17 10.09
N GLY A 76 10.51 -1.07 10.26
CA GLY A 76 11.05 -2.03 11.23
C GLY A 76 12.50 -2.41 10.94
N LEU A 77 12.85 -2.71 9.68
CA LEU A 77 14.22 -3.01 9.26
C LEU A 77 15.17 -1.81 9.49
N ARG A 78 14.66 -0.59 9.35
CA ARG A 78 15.38 0.66 9.64
C ARG A 78 15.42 1.02 11.12
N ARG A 79 14.82 0.19 11.99
CA ARG A 79 14.71 0.42 13.46
C ARG A 79 13.96 1.70 13.83
N GLU A 80 13.06 2.17 12.98
CA GLU A 80 12.22 3.35 13.22
C GLU A 80 10.99 3.02 14.07
N ILE A 81 10.60 1.74 14.07
CA ILE A 81 9.49 1.20 14.86
C ILE A 81 9.90 -0.14 15.49
N ALA A 82 9.56 -0.34 16.76
CA ALA A 82 9.81 -1.60 17.44
C ALA A 82 8.92 -2.72 16.87
N VAL A 83 9.42 -3.96 16.85
CA VAL A 83 8.70 -5.11 16.28
C VAL A 83 7.27 -5.27 16.80
N PRO A 84 6.98 -5.19 18.12
CA PRO A 84 5.60 -5.31 18.60
C PRO A 84 4.68 -4.21 18.07
N ALA A 85 5.19 -2.99 17.92
CA ALA A 85 4.44 -1.89 17.35
C ALA A 85 4.23 -2.06 15.84
N ALA A 86 5.22 -2.58 15.11
CA ALA A 86 5.11 -2.91 13.69
C ALA A 86 4.02 -3.97 13.43
N LEU A 87 3.95 -5.01 14.27
CA LEU A 87 2.90 -6.03 14.19
C LEU A 87 1.52 -5.43 14.47
N ALA A 88 1.41 -4.55 15.48
CA ALA A 88 0.15 -3.87 15.78
C ALA A 88 -0.29 -2.94 14.63
N TYR A 89 0.65 -2.24 13.98
CA TYR A 89 0.39 -1.46 12.76
C TYR A 89 -0.15 -2.34 11.65
N GLY A 90 0.50 -3.48 11.37
CA GLY A 90 0.04 -4.43 10.34
C GLY A 90 -1.39 -4.91 10.60
N ALA A 91 -1.71 -5.27 11.85
CA ALA A 91 -3.06 -5.67 12.24
C ALA A 91 -4.08 -4.52 12.05
N ALA A 92 -3.73 -3.30 12.50
CA ALA A 92 -4.59 -2.13 12.35
C ALA A 92 -4.86 -1.79 10.87
N GLN A 93 -3.84 -1.89 10.02
CA GLN A 93 -3.96 -1.66 8.58
C GLN A 93 -4.87 -2.70 7.92
N VAL A 94 -4.73 -4.00 8.26
CA VAL A 94 -5.60 -5.06 7.73
C VAL A 94 -7.05 -4.84 8.17
N LEU A 95 -7.28 -4.57 9.46
CA LEU A 95 -8.63 -4.27 9.97
C LEU A 95 -9.22 -3.03 9.31
N GLY A 96 -8.41 -1.99 9.11
CA GLY A 96 -8.78 -0.79 8.36
C GLY A 96 -9.19 -1.12 6.93
N ALA A 97 -8.37 -1.87 6.20
CA ALA A 97 -8.67 -2.27 4.82
C ALA A 97 -10.00 -3.04 4.72
N VAL A 98 -10.23 -4.01 5.63
CA VAL A 98 -11.49 -4.75 5.71
C VAL A 98 -12.67 -3.82 5.97
N ALA A 99 -12.54 -2.89 6.94
CA ALA A 99 -13.58 -1.90 7.21
C ALA A 99 -13.84 -0.97 6.01
N GLY A 100 -12.81 -0.63 5.24
CA GLY A 100 -12.92 0.16 4.02
C GLY A 100 -13.72 -0.55 2.92
N VAL A 101 -13.53 -1.87 2.74
CA VAL A 101 -14.36 -2.68 1.83
C VAL A 101 -15.82 -2.65 2.27
N ALA A 102 -16.08 -2.94 3.54
CA ALA A 102 -17.44 -2.92 4.08
C ALA A 102 -18.12 -1.56 3.90
N THR A 103 -17.39 -0.47 4.19
CA THR A 103 -17.90 0.89 4.02
C THR A 103 -18.26 1.16 2.57
N ALA A 104 -17.37 0.83 1.62
CA ALA A 104 -17.66 1.01 0.20
C ALA A 104 -18.85 0.15 -0.27
N HIS A 105 -18.93 -1.12 0.13
CA HIS A 105 -20.06 -1.98 -0.22
C HIS A 105 -21.39 -1.42 0.29
N LEU A 106 -21.44 -1.01 1.56
CA LEU A 106 -22.64 -0.45 2.17
C LEU A 106 -23.06 0.88 1.53
N MET A 107 -22.11 1.74 1.13
CA MET A 107 -22.41 2.96 0.37
C MET A 107 -23.05 2.68 -1.00
N PHE A 108 -22.89 1.48 -1.53
CA PHE A 108 -23.41 1.03 -2.81
C PHE A 108 -24.55 -0.01 -2.65
N ASP A 109 -25.15 -0.10 -1.46
CA ASP A 109 -26.27 -1.02 -1.17
C ASP A 109 -25.95 -2.49 -1.51
N LEU A 110 -24.72 -2.91 -1.19
CA LEU A 110 -24.24 -4.30 -1.33
C LEU A 110 -24.07 -4.95 0.05
N PRO A 111 -24.05 -6.29 0.13
CA PRO A 111 -23.60 -6.98 1.34
C PRO A 111 -22.21 -6.47 1.76
N ALA A 112 -21.97 -6.35 3.06
CA ALA A 112 -20.72 -5.77 3.56
C ALA A 112 -19.45 -6.48 3.05
N PHE A 113 -19.55 -7.77 2.72
CA PHE A 113 -18.47 -8.54 2.13
C PHE A 113 -19.02 -9.52 1.10
N THR A 114 -18.27 -9.68 0.00
CA THR A 114 -18.52 -10.70 -1.03
C THR A 114 -17.18 -11.33 -1.40
N LEU A 115 -17.03 -12.63 -1.19
CA LEU A 115 -15.78 -13.32 -1.55
C LEU A 115 -15.52 -13.21 -3.04
N SER A 116 -14.30 -12.81 -3.40
CA SER A 116 -13.94 -12.63 -4.81
C SER A 116 -13.72 -13.95 -5.53
N THR A 117 -14.19 -14.02 -6.76
CA THR A 117 -13.98 -15.09 -7.73
C THR A 117 -12.99 -14.69 -8.83
N LEU A 118 -12.55 -13.43 -8.87
CA LEU A 118 -11.66 -12.89 -9.89
C LEU A 118 -10.28 -13.59 -9.91
N PRO A 119 -9.93 -14.30 -11.00
CA PRO A 119 -8.64 -14.96 -11.12
C PRO A 119 -7.52 -13.94 -11.39
N ARG A 120 -6.42 -14.08 -10.67
CA ARG A 120 -5.17 -13.33 -10.82
C ARG A 120 -3.97 -14.25 -10.56
N ASP A 121 -3.84 -15.31 -11.35
CA ASP A 121 -2.88 -16.42 -11.17
C ASP A 121 -1.70 -16.41 -12.14
N LEU A 122 -1.57 -15.39 -12.97
CA LEU A 122 -0.48 -15.35 -13.94
C LEU A 122 0.84 -14.89 -13.28
N PRO A 123 1.99 -15.53 -13.57
CA PRO A 123 3.29 -15.11 -13.07
C PRO A 123 3.66 -13.65 -13.40
N SER A 124 3.16 -13.13 -14.52
CA SER A 124 3.33 -11.71 -14.90
C SER A 124 2.69 -10.75 -13.90
N LEU A 125 1.61 -11.16 -13.23
CA LEU A 125 0.95 -10.37 -12.19
C LEU A 125 1.77 -10.37 -10.90
N TRP A 126 2.42 -11.49 -10.56
CA TRP A 126 3.30 -11.55 -9.39
C TRP A 126 4.55 -10.71 -9.60
N LEU A 127 5.16 -10.79 -10.77
CA LEU A 127 6.27 -9.90 -11.14
C LEU A 127 5.83 -8.42 -11.09
N SER A 128 4.63 -8.12 -11.59
CA SER A 128 4.03 -6.80 -11.52
C SER A 128 3.92 -6.27 -10.09
N GLU A 129 3.47 -7.10 -9.14
CA GLU A 129 3.41 -6.74 -7.72
C GLU A 129 4.78 -6.55 -7.08
N ALA A 130 5.76 -7.38 -7.43
CA ALA A 130 7.12 -7.22 -6.96
C ALA A 130 7.72 -5.89 -7.44
N ILE A 131 7.56 -5.55 -8.72
CA ILE A 131 8.06 -4.29 -9.29
C ILE A 131 7.31 -3.08 -8.71
N ALA A 132 5.99 -3.15 -8.61
CA ALA A 132 5.18 -2.09 -8.00
C ALA A 132 5.59 -1.83 -6.54
N THR A 133 5.79 -2.89 -5.76
CA THR A 133 6.19 -2.72 -4.35
C THR A 133 7.63 -2.26 -4.21
N ALA A 134 8.54 -2.76 -5.05
CA ALA A 134 9.93 -2.32 -5.07
C ALA A 134 10.05 -0.83 -5.37
N GLY A 135 9.36 -0.35 -6.41
CA GLY A 135 9.38 1.07 -6.74
C GLY A 135 8.68 1.93 -5.68
N LEU A 136 7.60 1.45 -5.05
CA LEU A 136 6.97 2.16 -3.92
C LEU A 136 7.99 2.41 -2.79
N ILE A 137 8.68 1.37 -2.34
CA ILE A 137 9.69 1.48 -1.28
C ILE A 137 10.86 2.37 -1.73
N PHE A 138 11.32 2.20 -2.96
CA PHE A 138 12.38 3.03 -3.54
C PHE A 138 12.00 4.52 -3.56
N VAL A 139 10.77 4.85 -3.98
CA VAL A 139 10.24 6.23 -4.02
C VAL A 139 10.14 6.83 -2.63
N ILE A 140 9.71 6.07 -1.63
CA ILE A 140 9.66 6.54 -0.24
C ILE A 140 11.06 6.91 0.27
N LEU A 141 12.04 6.04 0.04
CA LEU A 141 13.42 6.25 0.47
C LEU A 141 14.09 7.40 -0.28
N GLY A 142 14.01 7.41 -1.62
CA GLY A 142 14.59 8.45 -2.47
C GLY A 142 13.95 9.81 -2.25
N GLY A 143 12.62 9.86 -2.13
CA GLY A 143 11.88 11.09 -1.80
C GLY A 143 12.30 11.65 -0.44
N SER A 144 12.47 10.79 0.56
CA SER A 144 12.94 11.18 1.90
C SER A 144 14.38 11.69 1.86
N ALA A 145 15.27 10.99 1.15
CA ALA A 145 16.68 11.39 0.98
C ALA A 145 16.82 12.74 0.26
N ALA A 146 15.97 12.98 -0.75
CA ALA A 146 15.90 14.23 -1.50
C ALA A 146 15.17 15.36 -0.74
N ARG A 147 14.61 15.10 0.45
CA ARG A 147 13.71 16.01 1.18
C ARG A 147 12.53 16.49 0.33
N GLY A 148 12.07 15.64 -0.57
CA GLY A 148 10.96 15.90 -1.47
C GLY A 148 9.59 15.65 -0.82
N PRO A 149 8.50 15.98 -1.53
CA PRO A 149 7.13 15.78 -1.05
C PRO A 149 6.72 14.30 -1.13
N VAL A 150 7.16 13.48 -0.16
CA VAL A 150 6.93 12.02 -0.13
C VAL A 150 5.46 11.63 -0.40
N PRO A 151 4.42 12.28 0.20
CA PRO A 151 3.03 12.00 -0.14
C PRO A 151 2.70 12.10 -1.63
N ALA A 152 3.15 13.18 -2.29
CA ALA A 152 2.92 13.42 -3.70
C ALA A 152 3.66 12.41 -4.58
N LEU A 153 4.91 12.08 -4.22
CA LEU A 153 5.71 11.09 -4.93
C LEU A 153 5.10 9.69 -4.85
N VAL A 154 4.65 9.27 -3.67
CA VAL A 154 3.96 7.98 -3.48
C VAL A 154 2.65 7.93 -4.26
N GLY A 155 1.82 8.95 -4.15
CA GLY A 155 0.55 9.03 -4.89
C GLY A 155 0.76 8.98 -6.41
N ALA A 156 1.74 9.74 -6.93
CA ALA A 156 2.08 9.75 -8.35
C ALA A 156 2.62 8.39 -8.83
N TYR A 157 3.50 7.76 -8.04
CA TYR A 157 4.05 6.46 -8.37
C TYR A 157 2.97 5.38 -8.42
N ILE A 158 2.07 5.33 -7.43
CA ILE A 158 0.96 4.35 -7.44
C ILE A 158 0.00 4.62 -8.58
N ALA A 159 -0.34 5.87 -8.88
CA ALA A 159 -1.14 6.21 -10.05
C ALA A 159 -0.48 5.72 -11.35
N ALA A 160 0.84 5.86 -11.49
CA ALA A 160 1.58 5.32 -12.63
C ALA A 160 1.60 3.77 -12.63
N ALA A 161 1.75 3.12 -11.47
CA ALA A 161 1.81 1.66 -11.35
C ALA A 161 0.54 0.96 -11.84
N PHE A 162 -0.62 1.62 -11.75
CA PHE A 162 -1.85 1.12 -12.36
C PHE A 162 -1.72 0.91 -13.87
N TRP A 163 -0.89 1.72 -14.55
CA TRP A 163 -0.72 1.70 -16.00
C TRP A 163 0.46 0.87 -16.48
N PHE A 164 1.60 0.91 -15.77
CA PHE A 164 2.80 0.21 -16.24
C PHE A 164 2.90 -1.23 -15.73
N THR A 165 2.03 -1.66 -14.83
CA THR A 165 2.02 -3.04 -14.31
C THR A 165 0.76 -3.80 -14.70
N ALA A 166 0.90 -5.08 -15.03
CA ALA A 166 -0.23 -5.91 -15.47
C ALA A 166 -1.21 -6.23 -14.32
N SER A 167 -0.76 -6.17 -13.06
CA SER A 167 -1.61 -6.40 -11.88
C SER A 167 -2.45 -5.20 -11.49
N THR A 168 -2.22 -4.03 -12.10
CA THR A 168 -2.68 -2.70 -11.67
C THR A 168 -2.13 -2.23 -10.31
N GLY A 169 -0.99 -2.80 -9.89
CA GLY A 169 -0.15 -2.30 -8.81
C GLY A 169 -0.82 -2.22 -7.43
N PHE A 170 -1.13 -3.36 -6.80
CA PHE A 170 -1.73 -3.35 -5.47
C PHE A 170 -0.74 -2.85 -4.44
N ALA A 171 0.48 -3.40 -4.47
CA ALA A 171 1.65 -2.99 -3.71
C ALA A 171 1.43 -2.77 -2.19
N ASN A 172 0.39 -3.40 -1.61
CA ASN A 172 -0.04 -3.19 -0.23
C ASN A 172 -0.68 -4.47 0.33
N PRO A 173 0.04 -5.24 1.18
CA PRO A 173 -0.47 -6.49 1.74
C PRO A 173 -1.82 -6.39 2.44
N ALA A 174 -2.10 -5.29 3.16
CA ALA A 174 -3.37 -5.13 3.86
C ALA A 174 -4.54 -4.99 2.88
N MET A 175 -4.36 -4.19 1.82
CA MET A 175 -5.37 -4.05 0.77
C MET A 175 -5.50 -5.33 -0.06
N THR A 176 -4.40 -6.02 -0.34
CA THR A 176 -4.43 -7.31 -1.06
C THR A 176 -5.25 -8.36 -0.31
N ILE A 177 -5.13 -8.43 1.02
CA ILE A 177 -6.00 -9.28 1.85
C ILE A 177 -7.46 -8.83 1.73
N ALA A 178 -7.75 -7.54 1.89
CA ALA A 178 -9.12 -7.02 1.84
C ALA A 178 -9.78 -7.18 0.46
N ARG A 179 -9.01 -7.18 -0.64
CA ARG A 179 -9.50 -7.45 -2.00
C ARG A 179 -10.11 -8.85 -2.16
N THR A 180 -9.81 -9.79 -1.27
CA THR A 180 -10.49 -11.10 -1.25
C THR A 180 -11.95 -11.02 -0.82
N LEU A 181 -12.37 -9.90 -0.21
CA LEU A 181 -13.71 -9.66 0.33
C LEU A 181 -14.58 -8.76 -0.56
N THR A 182 -14.16 -8.50 -1.81
CA THR A 182 -14.96 -7.80 -2.82
C THR A 182 -14.86 -8.47 -4.18
N ASP A 183 -16.00 -8.77 -4.83
CA ASP A 183 -16.02 -9.35 -6.18
C ASP A 183 -16.23 -8.32 -7.30
N SER A 184 -15.86 -7.06 -7.05
CA SER A 184 -15.74 -6.02 -8.08
C SER A 184 -14.43 -6.16 -8.86
N ALA A 185 -14.18 -5.28 -9.84
CA ALA A 185 -12.90 -5.19 -10.56
C ALA A 185 -11.66 -5.02 -9.64
N ALA A 186 -11.85 -4.57 -8.40
CA ALA A 186 -10.79 -4.51 -7.39
C ALA A 186 -10.40 -5.90 -6.82
N GLY A 187 -11.24 -6.91 -7.02
CA GLY A 187 -11.17 -8.22 -6.38
C GLY A 187 -9.95 -9.06 -6.72
N LEU A 188 -9.69 -10.03 -5.84
CA LEU A 188 -8.65 -11.05 -5.93
C LEU A 188 -9.18 -12.33 -5.30
N ARG A 189 -9.27 -13.43 -6.05
CA ARG A 189 -9.71 -14.70 -5.43
C ARG A 189 -8.75 -15.12 -4.30
N PRO A 190 -9.26 -15.64 -3.17
CA PRO A 190 -8.43 -15.99 -2.01
C PRO A 190 -7.26 -16.94 -2.28
N GLN A 191 -7.39 -17.83 -3.28
CA GLN A 191 -6.38 -18.83 -3.63
C GLN A 191 -5.09 -18.20 -4.19
N ASP A 192 -5.19 -17.02 -4.81
CA ASP A 192 -4.06 -16.32 -5.42
C ASP A 192 -3.34 -15.39 -4.43
N LEU A 193 -3.94 -15.13 -3.26
CA LEU A 193 -3.43 -14.25 -2.22
C LEU A 193 -1.98 -14.55 -1.80
N PRO A 194 -1.57 -15.81 -1.54
CA PRO A 194 -0.21 -16.09 -1.07
C PRO A 194 0.86 -15.63 -2.06
N ALA A 195 0.66 -15.82 -3.36
CA ALA A 195 1.62 -15.43 -4.39
C ALA A 195 1.80 -13.90 -4.43
N TYR A 196 0.71 -13.15 -4.30
CA TYR A 196 0.75 -11.69 -4.21
C TYR A 196 1.51 -11.20 -2.97
N LEU A 197 1.22 -11.75 -1.80
CA LEU A 197 1.90 -11.36 -0.56
C LEU A 197 3.41 -11.63 -0.62
N LEU A 198 3.80 -12.80 -1.14
CA LEU A 198 5.21 -13.16 -1.33
C LEU A 198 5.90 -12.21 -2.32
N ALA A 199 5.26 -11.93 -3.45
CA ALA A 199 5.79 -11.00 -4.44
C ALA A 199 5.98 -9.58 -3.88
N GLN A 200 5.00 -9.08 -3.11
CA GLN A 200 5.09 -7.76 -2.47
C GLN A 200 6.21 -7.71 -1.43
N VAL A 201 6.37 -8.75 -0.60
CA VAL A 201 7.49 -8.82 0.35
C VAL A 201 8.83 -8.86 -0.37
N ALA A 202 8.97 -9.69 -1.41
CA ALA A 202 10.19 -9.76 -2.21
C ALA A 202 10.50 -8.40 -2.87
N GLY A 203 9.49 -7.76 -3.45
CA GLY A 203 9.58 -6.41 -4.01
C GLY A 203 10.02 -5.38 -2.98
N ALA A 204 9.38 -5.36 -1.81
CA ALA A 204 9.74 -4.44 -0.73
C ALA A 204 11.20 -4.58 -0.31
N LEU A 205 11.67 -5.81 -0.13
CA LEU A 205 13.07 -6.11 0.21
C LEU A 205 14.04 -5.64 -0.89
N ALA A 206 13.71 -5.89 -2.16
CA ALA A 206 14.53 -5.46 -3.29
C ALA A 206 14.60 -3.93 -3.41
N GLY A 207 13.44 -3.26 -3.31
CA GLY A 207 13.34 -1.80 -3.33
C GLY A 207 14.08 -1.15 -2.15
N TYR A 208 14.01 -1.77 -0.98
CA TYR A 208 14.77 -1.34 0.19
C TYR A 208 16.27 -1.51 0.01
N ALA A 209 16.74 -2.67 -0.44
CA ALA A 209 18.16 -2.90 -0.68
C ALA A 209 18.73 -1.91 -1.71
N LEU A 210 18.02 -1.70 -2.82
CA LEU A 210 18.40 -0.75 -3.86
C LEU A 210 18.39 0.70 -3.36
N GLY A 211 17.31 1.12 -2.69
CA GLY A 211 17.19 2.47 -2.16
C GLY A 211 18.19 2.75 -1.04
N HIS A 212 18.48 1.78 -0.18
CA HIS A 212 19.51 1.90 0.84
C HIS A 212 20.91 2.01 0.24
N TRP A 213 21.21 1.24 -0.80
CA TRP A 213 22.50 1.33 -1.49
C TRP A 213 22.69 2.67 -2.22
N LEU A 214 21.65 3.17 -2.90
CA LEU A 214 21.74 4.42 -3.67
C LEU A 214 21.64 5.70 -2.81
N PHE A 215 20.86 5.67 -1.74
CA PHE A 215 20.56 6.87 -0.93
C PHE A 215 21.13 6.81 0.49
N GLY A 216 21.79 5.71 0.86
CA GLY A 216 22.52 5.59 2.11
C GLY A 216 23.67 6.61 2.14
N LYS A 217 23.88 7.24 3.31
CA LYS A 217 25.05 8.10 3.49
C LYS A 217 26.29 7.21 3.60
N GLU A 218 27.30 7.45 2.78
CA GLU A 218 28.62 6.83 2.97
C GLU A 218 29.12 7.15 4.40
N LYS A 219 29.60 6.12 5.10
CA LYS A 219 30.34 6.34 6.35
C LYS A 219 31.61 7.10 5.95
N PRO A 220 31.90 8.28 6.53
CA PRO A 220 33.10 9.02 6.16
C PRO A 220 34.34 8.13 6.30
N PRO A 221 35.28 8.15 5.33
CA PRO A 221 36.53 7.42 5.47
C PRO A 221 37.28 7.98 6.68
N GLY A 222 37.52 7.17 7.71
CA GLY A 222 38.37 7.54 8.84
C GLY A 222 37.70 7.53 10.20
N LEU A 223 37.45 6.33 10.72
CA LEU A 223 38.06 5.95 11.99
C LEU A 223 38.84 4.69 11.67
N ALA A 224 40.09 4.88 11.23
CA ALA A 224 41.09 3.86 11.48
C ALA A 224 41.07 3.64 13.00
N ASP A 225 40.96 2.39 13.41
CA ASP A 225 41.13 2.00 14.81
C ASP A 225 42.53 2.45 15.24
N GLY A 226 42.59 3.65 15.82
CA GLY A 226 43.75 4.17 16.52
C GLY A 226 43.69 3.68 17.95
N GLY A 227 44.48 2.67 18.27
CA GLY A 227 44.64 2.10 19.60
C GLY A 227 45.11 0.66 19.55
#